data_AF-A0A3R7JFI4-F1
#
_entry.id   AF-A0A3R7JFI4-F1
#
_cell.length_a   1.000
_cell.length_b   1.000
_cell.length_c   1.000
_cell.angle_alpha   90.00
_cell.angle_beta   90.00
_cell.angle_gamma   90.00
#
_symmetry.space_group_name_H-M   'P 1'
#
loop_
_entity.id
_entity.type
_entity.pdbx_description
1 polymer ?
#
loop_
_entity_poly.entity_id
_entity_poly.type
_entity_poly.pdbx_seq_one_letter_code
_entity_poly.pdbx_strand_id
1 'polypeptide(L)'
;YLREIEQEHGDLLAELPDKELAAAPSGSELAEEYYGAMGACINFAWVNRQLIMHRTRRVFERVFGRDWEAMEMELLYDVAHNIGKKEVHEVAVDADGRPTSPDDAVDRQERELYVHRKGATRAFPAGRPEIPAAYRDVGQPII
;
A
#
# COMPACT_ATOMS: atom_id res chain seq x y z
N TYR A 1 -9.76 0.53 16.37
CA TYR A 1 -9.91 1.38 15.18
C TYR A 1 -11.33 1.54 14.66
N LEU A 2 -11.98 0.65 13.89
CA LEU A 2 -13.33 0.95 13.35
C LEU A 2 -14.33 1.40 14.43
N ARG A 3 -14.41 0.67 15.56
CA ARG A 3 -15.27 1.05 16.70
C ARG A 3 -14.85 2.37 17.37
N GLU A 4 -13.56 2.66 17.44
CA GLU A 4 -13.05 3.92 18.02
C GLU A 4 -13.37 5.09 17.08
N ILE A 5 -13.21 4.91 15.77
CA ILE A 5 -13.58 5.89 14.74
C ILE A 5 -15.08 6.18 14.83
N GLU A 6 -15.91 5.15 14.99
CA GLU A 6 -17.35 5.30 15.19
C GLU A 6 -17.72 6.12 16.43
N GLN A 7 -16.93 6.01 17.50
CA GLN A 7 -17.18 6.73 18.75
C GLN A 7 -16.65 8.17 18.71
N GLU A 8 -15.46 8.39 18.16
CA GLU A 8 -14.77 9.68 18.17
C GLU A 8 -15.13 10.59 16.98
N HIS A 9 -15.53 9.99 15.86
CA HIS A 9 -15.88 10.69 14.62
C HIS A 9 -17.31 10.38 14.16
N GLY A 10 -18.21 10.14 15.12
CA GLY A 10 -19.63 9.84 14.86
C GLY A 10 -20.35 10.91 14.03
N ASP A 11 -20.00 12.18 14.20
CA ASP A 11 -20.57 13.29 13.42
C ASP A 11 -20.15 13.22 11.94
N LEU A 12 -18.87 12.94 11.67
CA LEU A 12 -18.38 12.73 10.30
C LEU A 12 -19.09 11.53 9.65
N LEU A 13 -19.27 10.45 10.41
CA LEU A 13 -19.98 9.26 9.97
C LEU A 13 -21.46 9.51 9.65
N ALA A 14 -22.12 10.43 10.35
CA ALA A 14 -23.51 10.79 10.09
C ALA A 14 -23.68 11.51 8.74
N GLU A 15 -22.63 12.14 8.23
CA GLU A 15 -22.60 12.79 6.90
C GLU A 15 -22.27 11.82 5.76
N LEU A 16 -21.79 10.61 6.07
CA LEU A 16 -21.43 9.62 5.07
C LEU A 16 -22.65 8.84 4.57
N PRO A 17 -22.65 8.43 3.29
CA PRO A 17 -23.76 7.68 2.71
C PRO A 17 -23.89 6.26 3.29
N ASP A 18 -22.84 5.74 3.95
CA ASP A 18 -22.82 4.42 4.56
C ASP A 18 -21.93 4.42 5.83
N LYS A 19 -22.36 3.69 6.87
CA LYS A 19 -21.61 3.52 8.11
C LYS A 19 -20.34 2.68 7.93
N GLU A 20 -20.32 1.78 6.94
CA GLU A 20 -19.14 1.00 6.60
C GLU A 20 -18.00 1.85 6.01
N LEU A 21 -18.25 3.13 5.72
CA LEU A 21 -17.24 4.11 5.27
C LEU A 21 -16.59 4.87 6.43
N ALA A 22 -16.65 4.34 7.66
CA ALA A 22 -15.99 4.92 8.83
C ALA A 22 -14.54 5.36 8.54
N ALA A 23 -14.27 6.64 8.77
CA ALA A 23 -12.98 7.26 8.49
C ALA A 23 -12.57 8.21 9.62
N ALA A 24 -11.26 8.31 9.86
CA ALA A 24 -10.67 9.35 10.68
C ALA A 24 -10.01 10.40 9.78
N PRO A 25 -10.19 11.71 10.04
CA PRO A 25 -9.51 12.75 9.29
C PRO A 25 -7.98 12.59 9.32
N SER A 26 -7.31 12.77 8.19
CA SER A 26 -5.86 12.74 8.13
C SER A 26 -5.25 13.77 9.08
N GLY A 27 -4.25 13.36 9.87
CA GLY A 27 -3.62 14.22 10.88
C GLY A 27 -4.31 14.23 12.24
N SER A 28 -5.44 13.53 12.42
CA SER A 28 -5.96 13.25 13.77
C SER A 28 -5.08 12.24 14.50
N GLU A 29 -5.10 12.27 15.83
CA GLU A 29 -4.38 11.31 16.68
C GLU A 29 -4.78 9.87 16.35
N LEU A 30 -6.09 9.61 16.26
CA LEU A 30 -6.63 8.30 15.91
C LEU A 30 -6.19 7.80 14.52
N ALA A 31 -6.07 8.71 13.53
CA ALA A 31 -5.59 8.35 12.19
C ALA A 31 -4.10 7.94 12.20
N GLU A 32 -3.26 8.65 12.96
CA GLU A 32 -1.84 8.31 13.10
C GLU A 32 -1.64 7.01 13.89
N GLU A 33 -2.41 6.79 14.96
CA GLU A 33 -2.41 5.52 15.69
C GLU A 33 -2.82 4.35 14.79
N TYR A 34 -3.93 4.49 14.06
CA TYR A 34 -4.38 3.49 13.09
C TYR A 34 -3.30 3.20 12.05
N TYR A 35 -2.69 4.23 11.48
CA TYR A 35 -1.64 4.06 10.47
C TYR A 35 -0.43 3.32 11.03
N GLY A 36 -0.03 3.61 12.27
CA GLY A 36 1.02 2.89 12.99
C GLY A 36 0.69 1.41 13.19
N ALA A 37 -0.51 1.10 13.68
CA ALA A 37 -0.96 -0.28 13.89
C ALA A 37 -1.10 -1.05 12.57
N MET A 38 -1.65 -0.42 11.53
CA MET A 38 -1.69 -1.00 10.18
C MET A 38 -0.26 -1.31 9.69
N GLY A 39 0.69 -0.40 9.90
CA GLY A 39 2.11 -0.60 9.63
C GLY A 39 2.67 -1.85 10.31
N ALA A 40 2.36 -2.05 11.59
CA ALA A 40 2.76 -3.24 12.34
C ALA A 40 2.13 -4.53 11.75
N CYS A 41 0.84 -4.50 11.38
CA CYS A 41 0.17 -5.63 10.74
C CYS A 41 0.79 -5.99 9.38
N ILE A 42 1.18 -4.98 8.59
CA ILE A 42 1.86 -5.18 7.30
C ILE A 42 3.23 -5.82 7.50
N ASN A 43 4.02 -5.34 8.47
CA ASN A 43 5.31 -5.93 8.82
C ASN A 43 5.16 -7.39 9.24
N PHE A 44 4.14 -7.70 10.06
CA PHE A 44 3.81 -9.07 10.43
C PHE A 44 3.46 -9.94 9.21
N ALA A 45 2.66 -9.41 8.28
CA ALA A 45 2.30 -10.12 7.05
C ALA A 45 3.52 -10.43 6.16
N TRP A 46 4.48 -9.50 6.04
CA TRP A 46 5.73 -9.74 5.32
C TRP A 46 6.61 -10.78 6.01
N VAL A 47 6.76 -10.73 7.33
CA VAL A 47 7.50 -11.77 8.09
C VAL A 47 6.85 -13.14 7.87
N ASN A 48 5.52 -13.22 7.92
CA ASN A 48 4.81 -14.47 7.67
C ASN A 48 5.11 -15.03 6.27
N ARG A 49 5.07 -14.20 5.21
CA ARG A 49 5.41 -14.64 3.85
C ARG A 49 6.88 -15.04 3.70
N GLN A 50 7.78 -14.33 4.37
CA GLN A 50 9.19 -14.68 4.40
C GLN A 50 9.44 -16.06 5.03
N LEU A 51 8.75 -16.37 6.13
CA LEU A 51 8.83 -17.68 6.78
C LEU A 51 8.25 -18.79 5.91
N ILE A 52 7.13 -18.53 5.22
CA ILE A 52 6.54 -19.47 4.26
C ILE A 52 7.52 -19.74 3.12
N MET A 53 8.09 -18.71 2.50
CA MET A 53 9.08 -18.84 1.43
C MET A 53 10.28 -19.68 1.89
N HIS A 54 10.84 -19.40 3.08
CA HIS A 54 11.93 -20.18 3.63
C HIS A 54 11.56 -21.67 3.78
N ARG A 55 10.37 -21.97 4.32
CA ARG A 55 9.90 -23.36 4.45
C ARG A 55 9.68 -24.02 3.09
N THR A 56 9.16 -23.30 2.10
CA THR A 56 9.02 -23.78 0.72
C THR A 56 10.37 -24.21 0.16
N ARG A 57 11.42 -23.37 0.30
CA ARG A 57 12.79 -23.73 -0.09
C ARG A 57 13.26 -25.01 0.58
N ARG A 58 13.09 -25.15 1.90
CA ARG A 58 13.44 -26.38 2.65
C ARG A 58 12.69 -27.62 2.17
N VAL A 59 11.44 -27.49 1.73
CA VAL A 59 10.68 -28.60 1.13
C VAL A 59 11.29 -29.01 -0.20
N PHE A 60 11.59 -28.04 -1.07
CA PHE A 60 12.21 -28.32 -2.36
C PHE A 60 13.56 -29.00 -2.22
N GLU A 61 14.42 -28.52 -1.30
CA GLU A 61 15.71 -29.15 -1.05
C GLU A 61 15.60 -30.63 -0.68
N ARG A 62 14.65 -30.97 0.19
CA ARG A 62 14.43 -32.36 0.60
C ARG A 62 13.90 -33.24 -0.52
N VAL A 63 13.04 -32.70 -1.40
CA VAL A 63 12.41 -33.46 -2.49
C VAL A 63 13.38 -33.68 -3.64
N PHE A 64 14.15 -32.66 -4.01
CA PHE A 64 15.02 -32.69 -5.18
C PHE A 64 16.48 -33.02 -4.87
N GLY A 65 16.87 -33.07 -3.58
CA GLY A 65 18.24 -33.38 -3.16
C GLY A 65 19.26 -32.34 -3.65
N ARG A 66 18.82 -31.08 -3.83
CA ARG A 66 19.61 -29.95 -4.33
C ARG A 66 19.32 -28.73 -3.47
N ASP A 67 20.33 -27.92 -3.20
CA ASP A 67 20.17 -26.66 -2.47
C ASP A 67 19.25 -25.69 -3.24
N TRP A 68 18.48 -24.85 -2.54
CA TRP A 68 17.52 -23.95 -3.18
C TRP A 68 18.19 -22.90 -4.07
N GLU A 69 19.42 -22.50 -3.73
CA GLU A 69 20.28 -21.63 -4.53
C GLU A 69 20.66 -22.29 -5.86
N ALA A 70 21.00 -23.58 -5.83
CA ALA A 70 21.30 -24.35 -7.04
C ALA A 70 20.05 -24.61 -7.91
N MET A 71 18.86 -24.31 -7.38
CA MET A 71 17.58 -24.32 -8.09
C MET A 71 17.09 -22.90 -8.41
N GLU A 72 17.90 -21.86 -8.15
CA GLU A 72 17.60 -20.45 -8.46
C GLU A 72 16.26 -19.97 -7.87
N MET A 73 15.89 -20.45 -6.67
CA MET A 73 14.61 -20.11 -6.03
C MET A 73 14.63 -18.73 -5.35
N GLU A 74 15.06 -17.70 -6.06
CA GLU A 74 15.08 -16.32 -5.63
C GLU A 74 13.67 -15.71 -5.60
N LEU A 75 13.46 -14.72 -4.74
CA LEU A 75 12.19 -13.99 -4.69
C LEU A 75 12.13 -13.03 -5.88
N LEU A 76 11.17 -13.25 -6.78
CA LEU A 76 10.92 -12.32 -7.87
C LEU A 76 10.46 -10.95 -7.33
N TYR A 77 9.35 -10.93 -6.59
CA TYR A 77 8.79 -9.74 -5.96
C TYR A 77 7.76 -10.12 -4.88
N ASP A 78 7.50 -9.23 -3.92
CA ASP A 78 6.42 -9.34 -2.93
C ASP A 78 5.64 -8.02 -2.90
N VAL A 79 4.34 -8.07 -3.19
CA VAL A 79 3.46 -6.90 -3.27
C VAL A 79 2.21 -7.10 -2.39
N ALA A 80 1.79 -6.03 -1.73
CA ALA A 80 0.53 -6.01 -0.97
C ALA A 80 -0.63 -5.55 -1.87
N HIS A 81 -1.83 -6.09 -1.63
CA HIS A 81 -3.07 -5.69 -2.31
C HIS A 81 -4.12 -5.07 -1.37
N ASN A 82 -3.88 -5.11 -0.05
CA ASN A 82 -4.69 -4.50 0.99
C ASN A 82 -3.77 -3.65 1.88
N ILE A 83 -3.66 -2.36 1.61
CA ILE A 83 -2.67 -1.49 2.25
C ILE A 83 -3.00 0.00 2.10
N GLY A 84 -2.70 0.80 3.12
CA GLY A 84 -2.57 2.26 3.02
C GLY A 84 -1.10 2.68 2.95
N LYS A 85 -0.76 3.61 2.04
CA LYS A 85 0.61 4.15 1.93
C LYS A 85 0.58 5.66 1.71
N LYS A 86 1.46 6.38 2.40
CA LYS A 86 1.85 7.75 2.04
C LYS A 86 2.67 7.70 0.75
N GLU A 87 2.16 8.32 -0.32
CA GLU A 87 2.80 8.35 -1.64
C GLU A 87 2.66 9.74 -2.25
N VAL A 88 3.69 10.19 -2.98
CA VAL A 88 3.64 11.43 -3.75
C VAL A 88 3.07 11.13 -5.14
N HIS A 89 2.04 11.88 -5.51
CA HIS A 89 1.39 11.83 -6.82
C HIS A 89 1.08 13.23 -7.33
N GLU A 90 1.02 13.36 -8.64
CA GLU A 90 0.61 14.59 -9.31
C GLU A 90 -0.93 14.63 -9.41
N VAL A 91 -1.55 15.62 -8.77
CA VAL A 91 -2.99 15.78 -8.61
C VAL A 91 -3.48 17.00 -9.38
N ALA A 92 -4.58 16.85 -10.11
CA ALA A 92 -5.27 17.94 -10.78
C ALA A 92 -5.86 18.93 -9.76
N VAL A 93 -5.69 20.24 -10.00
CA VAL A 93 -6.17 21.30 -9.09
C VAL A 93 -6.98 22.38 -9.81
N ASP A 94 -7.92 22.99 -9.08
CA ASP A 94 -8.68 24.15 -9.52
C ASP A 94 -7.87 25.47 -9.39
N ALA A 95 -8.50 26.60 -9.74
CA ALA A 95 -7.88 27.92 -9.68
C ALA A 95 -7.46 28.36 -8.27
N ASP A 96 -8.07 27.78 -7.23
CA ASP A 96 -7.73 28.01 -5.82
C ASP A 96 -6.67 27.01 -5.31
N GLY A 97 -6.17 26.12 -6.19
CA GLY A 97 -5.21 25.09 -5.84
C GLY A 97 -5.82 23.94 -5.03
N ARG A 98 -7.13 23.70 -5.09
CA ARG A 98 -7.77 22.56 -4.42
C ARG A 98 -7.87 21.36 -5.37
N PRO A 99 -7.72 20.12 -4.88
CA PRO A 99 -7.89 18.93 -5.73
C PRO A 99 -9.26 18.91 -6.41
N THR A 100 -9.28 18.68 -7.72
CA THR A 100 -10.51 18.69 -8.53
C THR A 100 -10.50 17.62 -9.62
N SER A 101 -11.64 17.46 -10.30
CA SER A 101 -11.79 16.59 -11.47
C SER A 101 -10.86 17.03 -12.61
N PRO A 102 -10.30 16.11 -13.42
CA PRO A 102 -9.50 16.47 -14.59
C PRO A 102 -10.18 17.45 -15.55
N ASP A 103 -11.52 17.40 -15.65
CA ASP A 103 -12.29 18.25 -16.56
C ASP A 103 -12.36 19.72 -16.10
N ASP A 104 -12.22 19.95 -14.78
CA ASP A 104 -12.29 21.28 -14.15
C ASP A 104 -10.91 21.83 -13.77
N ALA A 105 -9.85 21.08 -14.09
CA ALA A 105 -8.50 21.37 -13.66
C ALA A 105 -7.86 22.48 -14.49
N VAL A 106 -7.17 23.41 -13.83
CA VAL A 106 -6.37 24.45 -14.48
C VAL A 106 -4.86 24.18 -14.40
N ASP A 107 -4.44 23.32 -13.46
CA ASP A 107 -3.03 22.95 -13.25
C ASP A 107 -2.93 21.56 -12.59
N ARG A 108 -1.69 21.06 -12.43
CA ARG A 108 -1.39 19.83 -11.70
C ARG A 108 -0.27 20.07 -10.68
N GLN A 109 -0.41 19.51 -9.49
CA GLN A 109 0.53 19.72 -8.37
C GLN A 109 0.92 18.40 -7.71
N GLU A 110 2.19 18.26 -7.36
CA GLU A 110 2.65 17.14 -6.53
C GLU A 110 2.08 17.25 -5.12
N ARG A 111 1.49 16.16 -4.63
CA ARG A 111 0.95 16.06 -3.27
C ARG A 111 1.28 14.71 -2.66
N GLU A 112 1.58 14.72 -1.36
CA GLU A 112 1.60 13.50 -0.56
C GLU A 112 0.17 13.10 -0.20
N LEU A 113 -0.18 11.83 -0.46
CA LEU A 113 -1.51 11.28 -0.28
C LEU A 113 -1.46 9.98 0.51
N TYR A 114 -2.49 9.71 1.30
CA TYR A 114 -2.76 8.35 1.80
C TYR A 114 -3.50 7.55 0.72
N VAL A 115 -2.77 6.76 -0.05
CA VAL A 115 -3.33 5.89 -1.08
C VAL A 115 -3.82 4.59 -0.44
N HIS A 116 -5.13 4.44 -0.37
CA HIS A 116 -5.80 3.23 0.13
C HIS A 116 -6.01 2.25 -1.02
N ARG A 117 -5.54 1.02 -0.83
CA ARG A 117 -5.74 -0.09 -1.78
C ARG A 117 -6.43 -1.23 -1.05
N LYS A 118 -7.56 -1.70 -1.60
CA LYS A 118 -8.30 -2.88 -1.15
C LYS A 118 -8.60 -3.75 -2.37
N GLY A 119 -7.98 -4.92 -2.45
CA GLY A 119 -8.01 -5.76 -3.64
C GLY A 119 -7.30 -5.16 -4.86
N ALA A 120 -6.34 -4.24 -4.64
CA ALA A 120 -5.63 -3.54 -5.70
C ALA A 120 -4.14 -3.46 -5.38
N THR A 121 -3.28 -3.62 -6.39
CA THR A 121 -1.82 -3.61 -6.22
C THR A 121 -1.22 -2.27 -6.62
N ARG A 122 -0.07 -1.93 -6.05
CA ARG A 122 0.73 -0.80 -6.51
C ARG A 122 1.41 -1.17 -7.83
N ALA A 123 1.42 -0.22 -8.77
CA ALA A 123 1.98 -0.39 -10.11
C ALA A 123 2.84 0.83 -10.49
N PHE A 124 4.02 0.98 -9.87
CA PHE A 124 4.90 2.09 -10.20
C PHE A 124 5.48 1.96 -11.62
N PRO A 125 5.51 3.06 -12.41
CA PRO A 125 6.10 3.06 -13.73
C PRO A 125 7.63 2.92 -13.67
N ALA A 126 8.25 2.60 -14.80
CA ALA A 126 9.70 2.59 -14.94
C ALA A 126 10.34 3.92 -14.49
N GLY A 127 11.56 3.85 -13.98
CA GLY A 127 12.37 4.97 -13.51
C GLY A 127 12.22 5.31 -12.03
N ARG A 128 11.20 4.80 -11.34
CA ARG A 128 10.94 5.13 -9.93
C ARG A 128 12.04 4.59 -8.99
N PRO A 129 12.59 5.42 -8.08
CA PRO A 129 13.67 5.01 -7.18
C PRO A 129 13.27 3.92 -6.20
N GLU A 130 11.98 3.81 -5.86
CA GLU A 130 11.42 2.78 -4.99
C GLU A 130 11.41 1.38 -5.63
N ILE A 131 11.56 1.29 -6.95
CA ILE A 131 11.67 0.02 -7.65
C ILE A 131 13.12 -0.50 -7.50
N PRO A 132 13.31 -1.78 -7.13
CA PRO A 132 14.64 -2.40 -7.09
C PRO A 132 15.39 -2.23 -8.42
N ALA A 133 16.71 -2.09 -8.34
CA ALA A 133 17.55 -1.81 -9.51
C ALA A 133 17.34 -2.79 -10.66
N ALA A 134 17.10 -4.07 -10.36
CA ALA A 134 16.87 -5.13 -11.35
C ALA A 134 15.60 -4.93 -12.21
N TYR A 135 14.64 -4.11 -11.77
CA TYR A 135 13.38 -3.88 -12.48
C TYR A 135 13.13 -2.39 -12.78
N ARG A 136 14.03 -1.49 -12.37
CA ARG A 136 13.75 -0.05 -12.39
C ARG A 136 13.53 0.48 -13.80
N ASP A 137 14.25 -0.04 -14.78
CA ASP A 137 14.13 0.33 -16.19
C ASP A 137 12.86 -0.19 -16.87
N VAL A 138 12.27 -1.27 -16.35
CA VAL A 138 11.07 -1.91 -16.93
C VAL A 138 9.79 -1.68 -16.12
N GLY A 139 9.89 -1.17 -14.89
CA GLY A 139 8.75 -0.90 -14.01
C GLY A 139 8.53 -1.97 -12.94
N GLN A 140 7.56 -1.71 -12.05
CA GLN A 140 7.32 -2.57 -10.90
C GLN A 140 6.65 -3.90 -11.34
N PRO A 141 7.13 -5.08 -10.90
CA PRO A 141 6.40 -6.33 -11.05
C PRO A 141 5.03 -6.27 -10.35
N ILE A 142 4.00 -6.74 -11.05
CA ILE A 142 2.61 -6.82 -10.56
C ILE A 142 2.22 -8.30 -10.52
N ILE A 143 1.79 -8.78 -9.34
CA ILE A 143 1.44 -10.17 -9.05
C ILE A 143 0.03 -10.20 -8.45
#